data_AF-A0A4Z1HHY3-F1
#
_entry.id   AF-A0A4Z1HHY3-F1
#
_cell.length_a   1.000
_cell.length_b   1.000
_cell.length_c   1.000
_cell.angle_alpha   90.00
_cell.angle_beta   90.00
_cell.angle_gamma   90.00
#
_symmetry.space_group_name_H-M   'P 1'
#
loop_
_entity.id
_entity.type
_entity.pdbx_description
1 polymer ?
#
loop_
_entity_poly.entity_id
_entity_poly.type
_entity_poly.pdbx_seq_one_letter_code
_entity_poly.pdbx_strand_id
1 'polypeptide(L)'
;MESASLADTRSLAKGHNNQITGDDKKSFDKQKVLDPIAVVEISLRFPEDAISEDSFWDLMADQRCASNKFPNERRIFCGFDGAFFSMAPQEAASLDPQQRGLLDMTYLALENAGIPIDSVRDSKTSVHVACFTTDFMSLIFRDPNQIGKYSAQQGIVAGSNLILSPELNIAFSEMGVLSPDGRCYSFDDRANGYGRGEVIAVLVLKTLSKAIEDGDNIRALIRSTGTNQDGRTTGGLTQPSQESQSRLIDETYLKAGLSKSLTRFIEAHGTGTPIGDPIEAMAIGDSFRRYRSSHEPLLVGAVKSNIGHLEGASGLASLTKTIQFPSKNIPWPSNGIRRASVNSFGMGGTNSHVVLDDVHHYLQAHCINANHRTVSSPPSIEEATAQKELLDTLIDSYTSHFANLADVESSKSDYLNDLAFTLNNRRSVLLWKSYVVANSIEQLSSLSDIASKPMQSPIPKPNLAFLFTGQGAQWFGMSRELLIYPAFRESILKSEYYLFELSCPWKLTVELAKSQEDSRVNEPEFSQPLCTAVQIALVDLLRVFGVLPSVVVGHSSGEIASA
;
A
#
# COMPACT_ATOMS: atom_id res chain seq x y z
N MET A 1 -26.39 28.95 47.68
CA MET A 1 -25.95 30.23 48.27
C MET A 1 -24.56 29.96 48.83
N GLU A 2 -23.43 30.55 48.46
CA GLU A 2 -22.97 31.63 47.57
C GLU A 2 -21.45 31.35 47.43
N SER A 3 -20.93 31.06 46.23
CA SER A 3 -20.08 31.93 45.39
C SER A 3 -18.70 32.40 45.93
N ALA A 4 -17.69 32.25 45.05
CA ALA A 4 -16.36 32.88 44.96
C ALA A 4 -15.17 32.10 45.60
N SER A 5 -14.00 31.94 44.96
CA SER A 5 -13.44 32.45 43.69
C SER A 5 -12.29 31.57 43.17
N LEU A 6 -12.17 31.44 41.85
CA LEU A 6 -10.99 30.95 41.13
C LEU A 6 -9.80 31.92 41.29
N ALA A 7 -8.74 31.51 41.99
CA ALA A 7 -7.37 32.01 41.82
C ALA A 7 -6.39 31.20 42.69
N ASP A 8 -5.80 30.11 42.17
CA ASP A 8 -4.50 29.60 42.65
C ASP A 8 -3.97 28.44 41.77
N THR A 9 -3.33 28.76 40.64
CA THR A 9 -2.54 27.79 39.84
C THR A 9 -1.30 28.42 39.19
N ARG A 10 -0.70 29.45 39.79
CA ARG A 10 0.48 30.17 39.22
C ARG A 10 1.73 30.19 40.11
N SER A 11 2.08 29.12 40.83
CA SER A 11 3.35 29.11 41.60
C SER A 11 4.28 27.90 41.47
N LEU A 12 4.04 26.94 40.54
CA LEU A 12 4.90 25.74 40.42
C LEU A 12 5.73 25.61 39.14
N ALA A 13 5.85 26.66 38.31
CA ALA A 13 6.63 26.63 37.07
C ALA A 13 7.83 27.59 37.08
N LYS A 14 8.77 27.41 38.02
CA LYS A 14 10.11 28.01 37.94
C LYS A 14 11.16 27.08 38.58
N GLY A 15 11.83 26.28 37.75
CA GLY A 15 13.02 25.55 38.16
C GLY A 15 13.53 24.63 37.05
N HIS A 16 14.73 24.91 36.54
CA HIS A 16 15.52 24.19 35.53
C HIS A 16 15.30 24.58 34.05
N ASN A 17 15.62 25.85 33.73
CA ASN A 17 16.09 26.19 32.39
C ASN A 17 17.58 25.82 32.28
N ASN A 18 17.88 24.70 31.63
CA ASN A 18 19.21 24.49 31.07
C ASN A 18 19.33 25.36 29.80
N GLN A 19 20.33 26.23 29.80
CA GLN A 19 20.64 27.15 28.72
C GLN A 19 21.06 26.38 27.46
N ILE A 20 20.21 26.44 26.43
CA ILE A 20 20.60 26.15 25.05
C ILE A 20 21.48 27.33 24.58
N THR A 21 22.71 27.04 24.17
CA THR A 21 23.68 28.05 23.72
C THR A 21 23.23 28.73 22.41
N GLY A 22 23.61 30.00 22.24
CA GLY A 22 23.15 30.87 21.13
C GLY A 22 23.52 30.40 19.72
N ASP A 23 24.47 29.46 19.59
CA ASP A 23 24.83 28.85 18.29
C ASP A 23 23.83 27.77 17.86
N ASP A 24 23.11 27.12 18.78
CA ASP A 24 22.09 26.12 18.45
C ASP A 24 20.80 26.76 17.91
N LYS A 25 20.52 28.03 18.24
CA LYS A 25 19.31 28.72 17.73
C LYS A 25 19.45 29.20 16.29
N LYS A 26 20.66 29.40 15.78
CA LYS A 26 20.89 29.87 14.40
C LYS A 26 20.93 28.74 13.37
N SER A 27 21.07 27.48 13.78
CA SER A 27 21.05 26.32 12.86
C SER A 27 19.65 25.77 12.60
N PHE A 28 18.68 26.01 13.48
CA PHE A 28 17.31 25.49 13.35
C PHE A 28 16.42 26.27 12.35
N ASP A 29 16.74 27.52 12.01
CA ASP A 29 15.78 28.43 11.39
C ASP A 29 15.75 28.43 9.84
N LYS A 30 16.53 27.54 9.19
CA LYS A 30 16.53 27.40 7.70
C LYS A 30 16.77 25.97 7.18
N GLN A 31 16.42 24.92 7.91
CA GLN A 31 16.32 23.59 7.30
C GLN A 31 15.01 23.51 6.53
N LYS A 32 15.10 23.53 5.18
CA LYS A 32 13.99 23.22 4.28
C LYS A 32 13.40 21.88 4.73
N VAL A 33 12.19 21.88 5.28
CA VAL A 33 11.50 20.64 5.68
C VAL A 33 11.39 19.78 4.42
N LEU A 34 12.20 18.72 4.35
CA LEU A 34 12.17 17.80 3.23
C LEU A 34 10.84 17.05 3.29
N ASP A 35 10.14 17.01 2.16
CA ASP A 35 8.90 16.26 2.02
C ASP A 35 9.18 14.78 2.39
N PRO A 36 8.55 14.23 3.44
CA PRO A 36 8.77 12.84 3.84
C PRO A 36 8.44 11.87 2.71
N ILE A 37 9.03 10.68 2.75
CA ILE A 37 8.68 9.61 1.81
C ILE A 37 7.62 8.72 2.46
N ALA A 38 6.43 8.69 1.88
CA ALA A 38 5.34 7.82 2.27
C ALA A 38 5.61 6.39 1.80
N VAL A 39 5.52 5.43 2.71
CA VAL A 39 5.34 4.02 2.37
C VAL A 39 3.85 3.82 2.13
N VAL A 40 3.49 3.58 0.87
CA VAL A 40 2.09 3.36 0.45
C VAL A 40 1.72 1.89 0.61
N GLU A 41 2.61 0.98 0.22
CA GLU A 41 2.35 -0.45 0.32
C GLU A 41 3.62 -1.27 0.53
N ILE A 42 3.44 -2.46 1.11
CA ILE A 42 4.48 -3.46 1.31
C ILE A 42 3.93 -4.82 0.89
N SER A 43 4.71 -5.59 0.15
CA SER A 43 4.37 -6.96 -0.18
C SER A 43 5.61 -7.83 0.02
N LEU A 44 5.45 -8.98 0.68
CA LEU A 44 6.54 -9.87 1.05
C LEU A 44 6.10 -11.32 0.96
N ARG A 45 7.02 -12.20 0.58
CA ARG A 45 6.77 -13.63 0.43
C ARG A 45 7.97 -14.44 0.88
N PHE A 46 7.74 -15.30 1.87
CA PHE A 46 8.68 -16.31 2.34
C PHE A 46 8.34 -17.67 1.71
N PRO A 47 9.33 -18.57 1.53
CA PRO A 47 9.04 -19.96 1.24
C PRO A 47 8.31 -20.58 2.42
N GLU A 48 7.18 -21.23 2.16
CA GLU A 48 6.42 -22.09 3.08
C GLU A 48 5.47 -21.36 4.06
N ASP A 49 5.96 -20.60 5.06
CA ASP A 49 5.14 -20.25 6.24
C ASP A 49 4.51 -18.86 6.25
N ALA A 50 5.04 -17.90 5.48
CA ALA A 50 4.56 -16.52 5.46
C ALA A 50 4.47 -16.01 4.01
N ILE A 51 3.36 -16.34 3.35
CA ILE A 51 3.13 -16.05 1.92
C ILE A 51 2.46 -14.69 1.67
N SER A 52 2.04 -14.02 2.74
CA SER A 52 1.31 -12.76 2.79
C SER A 52 1.86 -11.88 3.92
N GLU A 53 1.53 -10.58 3.90
CA GLU A 53 1.86 -9.69 5.03
C GLU A 53 1.20 -10.18 6.33
N ASP A 54 -0.05 -10.63 6.25
CA ASP A 54 -0.82 -11.10 7.40
C ASP A 54 -0.21 -12.36 8.02
N SER A 55 0.13 -13.38 7.21
CA SER A 55 0.80 -14.58 7.70
C SER A 55 2.20 -14.30 8.27
N PHE A 56 2.90 -13.28 7.75
CA PHE A 56 4.13 -12.78 8.38
C PHE A 56 3.85 -12.20 9.77
N TRP A 57 2.74 -11.47 9.94
CA TRP A 57 2.35 -10.92 11.23
C TRP A 57 1.90 -11.94 12.23
N ASP A 58 1.16 -12.97 11.81
CA ASP A 58 0.81 -14.10 12.65
C ASP A 58 2.07 -14.80 13.18
N LEU A 59 3.07 -14.99 12.31
CA LEU A 59 4.36 -15.55 12.68
C LEU A 59 5.07 -14.71 13.75
N MET A 60 5.06 -13.37 13.61
CA MET A 60 5.63 -12.46 14.61
C MET A 60 4.83 -12.48 15.92
N ALA A 61 3.50 -12.44 15.85
CA ALA A 61 2.59 -12.39 16.99
C ALA A 61 2.68 -13.65 17.87
N ASP A 62 2.79 -14.80 17.21
CA ASP A 62 2.95 -16.11 17.86
C ASP A 62 4.38 -16.38 18.35
N GLN A 63 5.32 -15.47 18.05
CA GLN A 63 6.74 -15.61 18.37
C GLN A 63 7.34 -16.90 17.80
N ARG A 64 6.87 -17.32 16.62
CA ARG A 64 7.37 -18.53 15.95
C ARG A 64 8.71 -18.27 15.28
N CYS A 65 9.52 -19.33 15.23
CA CYS A 65 10.76 -19.38 14.47
C CYS A 65 10.52 -20.20 13.19
N ALA A 66 10.70 -19.56 12.04
CA ALA A 66 10.52 -20.14 10.71
C ALA A 66 11.72 -20.99 10.25
N SER A 67 12.78 -21.10 11.05
CA SER A 67 13.95 -21.91 10.69
C SER A 67 13.56 -23.38 10.53
N ASN A 68 13.78 -23.91 9.33
CA ASN A 68 13.51 -25.30 8.95
C ASN A 68 14.78 -25.98 8.42
N LYS A 69 14.70 -27.29 8.15
CA LYS A 69 15.76 -28.03 7.45
C LYS A 69 15.68 -27.74 5.96
N PHE A 70 16.80 -27.88 5.25
CA PHE A 70 16.80 -27.83 3.78
C PHE A 70 15.75 -28.79 3.21
N PRO A 71 14.84 -28.30 2.35
CA PRO A 71 13.80 -29.14 1.76
C PRO A 71 14.39 -30.15 0.78
N ASN A 72 13.83 -31.37 0.75
CA ASN A 72 14.26 -32.44 -0.16
C ASN A 72 13.99 -32.11 -1.64
N GLU A 73 12.98 -31.28 -1.91
CA GLU A 73 12.69 -30.70 -3.22
C GLU A 73 12.59 -29.18 -3.09
N ARG A 74 13.38 -28.41 -3.84
CA ARG A 74 13.25 -26.96 -3.88
C ARG A 74 12.11 -26.58 -4.83
N ARG A 75 10.92 -26.32 -4.28
CA ARG A 75 9.73 -25.89 -5.04
C ARG A 75 9.43 -24.39 -4.95
N ILE A 76 10.42 -23.59 -4.59
CA ILE A 76 10.23 -22.17 -4.31
C ILE A 76 9.98 -21.43 -5.64
N PHE A 77 8.82 -20.77 -5.75
CA PHE A 77 8.37 -20.04 -6.95
C PHE A 77 8.18 -20.90 -8.23
N CYS A 78 7.81 -22.17 -8.08
CA CYS A 78 7.49 -23.03 -9.24
C CYS A 78 6.23 -22.62 -10.01
N GLY A 79 5.31 -21.92 -9.35
CA GLY A 79 4.15 -21.29 -9.99
C GLY A 79 4.47 -19.85 -10.33
N PHE A 80 4.65 -19.56 -11.62
CA PHE A 80 4.74 -18.20 -12.15
C PHE A 80 3.80 -18.10 -13.34
N ASP A 81 2.90 -17.12 -13.33
CA ASP A 81 1.97 -16.91 -14.44
C ASP A 81 2.67 -16.16 -15.57
N GLY A 82 3.50 -16.87 -16.33
CA GLY A 82 4.20 -16.29 -17.48
C GLY A 82 3.23 -15.67 -18.49
N ALA A 83 2.04 -16.27 -18.66
CA ALA A 83 1.05 -15.75 -19.61
C ALA A 83 0.50 -14.38 -19.18
N PHE A 84 0.30 -14.15 -17.88
CA PHE A 84 -0.08 -12.85 -17.33
C PHE A 84 0.95 -11.76 -17.69
N PHE A 85 2.24 -12.08 -17.59
CA PHE A 85 3.34 -11.17 -17.97
C PHE A 85 3.73 -11.23 -19.45
N SER A 86 2.90 -11.83 -20.31
CA SER A 86 3.16 -11.97 -21.75
C SER A 86 4.44 -12.74 -22.11
N MET A 87 4.84 -13.71 -21.28
CA MET A 87 6.00 -14.57 -21.47
C MET A 87 5.59 -15.97 -21.94
N ALA A 88 6.39 -16.56 -22.82
CA ALA A 88 6.22 -17.97 -23.21
C ALA A 88 6.64 -18.91 -22.06
N PRO A 89 6.07 -20.14 -21.93
CA PRO A 89 6.41 -21.05 -20.86
C PRO A 89 7.92 -21.37 -20.75
N GLN A 90 8.60 -21.48 -21.89
CA GLN A 90 10.05 -21.73 -21.94
C GLN A 90 10.86 -20.53 -21.44
N GLU A 91 10.42 -19.31 -21.78
CA GLU A 91 11.03 -18.06 -21.32
C GLU A 91 10.85 -17.89 -19.81
N ALA A 92 9.63 -18.08 -19.31
CA ALA A 92 9.29 -18.06 -17.89
C ALA A 92 10.12 -19.09 -17.08
N ALA A 93 10.30 -20.30 -17.62
CA ALA A 93 11.10 -21.35 -16.98
C ALA A 93 12.60 -21.01 -16.93
N SER A 94 13.10 -20.25 -17.91
CA SER A 94 14.49 -19.77 -17.96
C SER A 94 14.76 -18.52 -17.13
N LEU A 95 13.72 -17.89 -16.56
CA LEU A 95 13.86 -16.68 -15.78
C LEU A 95 14.27 -17.01 -14.33
N ASP A 96 15.18 -16.20 -13.77
CA ASP A 96 15.58 -16.32 -12.37
C ASP A 96 14.33 -16.29 -11.48
N PRO A 97 14.13 -17.26 -10.57
CA PRO A 97 13.03 -17.23 -9.60
C PRO A 97 12.92 -15.90 -8.85
N GLN A 98 14.03 -15.20 -8.60
CA GLN A 98 14.04 -13.86 -8.01
C GLN A 98 13.34 -12.84 -8.93
N GLN A 99 13.61 -12.87 -10.23
CA GLN A 99 12.95 -11.99 -11.20
C GLN A 99 11.46 -12.31 -11.34
N ARG A 100 11.10 -13.60 -11.37
CA ARG A 100 9.69 -14.04 -11.39
C ARG A 100 8.92 -13.53 -10.17
N GLY A 101 9.45 -13.76 -8.98
CA GLY A 101 8.80 -13.30 -7.77
C GLY A 101 8.81 -11.76 -7.65
N LEU A 102 9.84 -11.07 -8.14
CA LEU A 102 9.82 -9.60 -8.22
C LEU A 102 8.68 -9.09 -9.10
N LEU A 103 8.39 -9.74 -10.24
CA LEU A 103 7.26 -9.38 -11.11
C LEU A 103 5.92 -9.59 -10.39
N ASP A 104 5.70 -10.75 -9.79
CA ASP A 104 4.48 -11.06 -9.03
C ASP A 104 4.25 -10.07 -7.90
N MET A 105 5.27 -9.90 -7.04
CA MET A 105 5.16 -9.06 -5.84
C MET A 105 5.07 -7.58 -6.18
N THR A 106 5.66 -7.14 -7.28
CA THR A 106 5.49 -5.76 -7.77
C THR A 106 4.06 -5.52 -8.24
N TYR A 107 3.47 -6.45 -9.00
CA TYR A 107 2.08 -6.35 -9.43
C TYR A 107 1.12 -6.31 -8.23
N LEU A 108 1.29 -7.24 -7.28
CA LEU A 108 0.48 -7.29 -6.06
C LEU A 108 0.62 -6.02 -5.23
N ALA A 109 1.84 -5.48 -5.07
CA ALA A 109 2.05 -4.25 -4.31
C ALA A 109 1.38 -3.03 -4.98
N LEU A 110 1.36 -2.96 -6.31
CA LEU A 110 0.65 -1.92 -7.05
C LEU A 110 -0.87 -2.04 -6.86
N GLU A 111 -1.43 -3.24 -7.03
CA GLU A 111 -2.87 -3.48 -6.84
C GLU A 111 -3.32 -3.22 -5.40
N ASN A 112 -2.54 -3.65 -4.41
CA ASN A 112 -2.84 -3.39 -2.99
C ASN A 112 -2.76 -1.90 -2.64
N ALA A 113 -1.80 -1.16 -3.23
CA ALA A 113 -1.75 0.30 -3.16
C ALA A 113 -2.93 0.99 -3.89
N GLY A 114 -3.73 0.23 -4.62
CA GLY A 114 -4.81 0.74 -5.44
C GLY A 114 -4.29 1.50 -6.66
N ILE A 115 -3.11 1.17 -7.17
CA ILE A 115 -2.45 1.82 -8.31
C ILE A 115 -2.55 0.86 -9.50
N PRO A 116 -3.48 1.08 -10.45
CA PRO A 116 -3.59 0.23 -11.63
C PRO A 116 -2.29 0.22 -12.44
N ILE A 117 -1.87 -0.94 -12.96
CA ILE A 117 -0.61 -1.08 -13.70
C ILE A 117 -0.55 -0.15 -14.92
N ASP A 118 -1.69 0.08 -15.57
CA ASP A 118 -1.80 1.00 -16.72
C ASP A 118 -1.51 2.45 -16.34
N SER A 119 -1.74 2.85 -15.08
CA SER A 119 -1.44 4.20 -14.59
C SER A 119 0.06 4.42 -14.36
N VAL A 120 0.84 3.35 -14.20
CA VAL A 120 2.30 3.39 -13.99
C VAL A 120 3.04 3.46 -15.32
N ARG A 121 2.43 3.01 -16.42
CA ARG A 121 3.02 3.07 -17.75
C ARG A 121 3.39 4.51 -18.13
N ASP A 122 4.63 4.70 -18.59
CA ASP A 122 5.20 6.00 -18.97
C ASP A 122 5.21 7.07 -17.85
N SER A 123 4.98 6.65 -16.60
CA SER A 123 5.06 7.53 -15.43
C SER A 123 6.51 7.74 -14.97
N LYS A 124 6.72 8.71 -14.07
CA LYS A 124 8.00 8.96 -13.42
C LYS A 124 8.24 8.01 -12.23
N THR A 125 8.10 6.71 -12.47
CA THR A 125 8.32 5.65 -11.48
C THR A 125 9.71 5.06 -11.64
N SER A 126 10.53 5.09 -10.58
CA SER A 126 11.82 4.39 -10.56
C SER A 126 11.72 3.04 -9.87
N VAL A 127 12.51 2.07 -10.32
CA VAL A 127 12.66 0.77 -9.66
C VAL A 127 14.08 0.65 -9.11
N HIS A 128 14.19 0.36 -7.81
CA HIS A 128 15.45 0.11 -7.12
C HIS A 128 15.41 -1.28 -6.51
N VAL A 129 16.25 -2.19 -7.02
CA VAL A 129 16.30 -3.58 -6.57
C VAL A 129 17.64 -3.87 -5.93
N ALA A 130 17.63 -4.42 -4.72
CA ALA A 130 18.79 -5.07 -4.11
C ALA A 130 18.69 -6.58 -4.35
N CYS A 131 19.61 -7.12 -5.14
CA CYS A 131 19.75 -8.55 -5.37
C CYS A 131 21.12 -8.98 -4.82
N PHE A 132 21.14 -9.97 -3.94
CA PHE A 132 22.37 -10.42 -3.27
C PHE A 132 22.95 -11.69 -3.89
N THR A 133 22.11 -12.69 -4.15
CA THR A 133 22.53 -13.93 -4.78
C THR A 133 22.31 -13.88 -6.29
N THR A 134 23.28 -14.38 -7.05
CA THR A 134 23.16 -14.59 -8.49
C THR A 134 23.26 -16.08 -8.80
N ASP A 135 22.85 -16.94 -7.87
CA ASP A 135 23.03 -18.40 -7.92
C ASP A 135 22.45 -18.99 -9.22
N PHE A 136 21.33 -18.44 -9.68
CA PHE A 136 20.71 -18.79 -10.95
C PHE A 136 21.56 -18.40 -12.17
N MET A 137 22.20 -17.23 -12.16
CA MET A 137 23.16 -16.80 -13.19
C MET A 137 24.46 -17.63 -13.14
N SER A 138 24.92 -18.02 -11.93
CA SER A 138 26.08 -18.92 -11.75
C SER A 138 25.84 -20.31 -12.33
N LEU A 139 24.57 -20.75 -12.41
CA LEU A 139 24.15 -21.96 -13.10
C LEU A 139 24.06 -21.80 -14.63
N ILE A 140 24.05 -20.57 -15.18
CA ILE A 140 23.67 -20.31 -16.59
C ILE A 140 24.69 -19.54 -17.44
N PHE A 141 25.64 -18.74 -16.91
CA PHE A 141 26.91 -18.22 -17.52
C PHE A 141 27.27 -16.77 -17.09
N ARG A 142 28.57 -16.42 -17.27
CA ARG A 142 29.35 -15.26 -16.78
C ARG A 142 29.05 -13.87 -17.40
N ASP A 143 29.21 -12.85 -16.53
CA ASP A 143 29.51 -11.41 -16.71
C ASP A 143 28.34 -10.39 -16.75
N PRO A 144 28.12 -9.61 -15.67
CA PRO A 144 27.10 -8.56 -15.59
C PRO A 144 27.70 -7.15 -15.46
N ASN A 145 27.33 -6.22 -16.34
CA ASN A 145 27.62 -4.80 -16.10
C ASN A 145 26.50 -3.84 -16.54
N GLN A 146 26.09 -3.04 -15.54
CA GLN A 146 25.52 -1.67 -15.55
C GLN A 146 24.03 -1.48 -15.21
N ILE A 147 23.78 -0.68 -14.15
CA ILE A 147 22.54 0.09 -13.93
C ILE A 147 22.90 1.50 -13.42
N GLY A 148 22.30 2.53 -14.04
CA GLY A 148 22.38 3.95 -13.66
C GLY A 148 21.18 4.44 -12.83
N LYS A 149 21.35 5.59 -12.16
CA LYS A 149 20.37 6.22 -11.26
C LYS A 149 19.55 7.33 -11.95
N TYR A 150 18.24 7.41 -11.68
CA TYR A 150 17.38 8.57 -11.94
C TYR A 150 16.59 8.97 -10.69
N SER A 151 16.14 10.22 -10.61
CA SER A 151 15.27 10.76 -9.56
C SER A 151 13.79 10.62 -9.93
N ALA A 152 12.99 9.98 -9.07
CA ALA A 152 11.57 9.71 -9.31
C ALA A 152 10.66 10.31 -8.24
N GLN A 153 9.37 10.46 -8.57
CA GLN A 153 8.31 10.94 -7.68
C GLN A 153 7.55 9.78 -7.00
N GLN A 154 7.66 8.58 -7.58
CA GLN A 154 7.21 7.30 -7.07
C GLN A 154 8.36 6.29 -7.23
N GLY A 155 8.58 5.45 -6.22
CA GLY A 155 9.65 4.47 -6.21
C GLY A 155 9.16 3.10 -5.82
N ILE A 156 9.54 2.07 -6.58
CA ILE A 156 9.44 0.68 -6.16
C ILE A 156 10.80 0.31 -5.57
N VAL A 157 10.82 -0.09 -4.30
CA VAL A 157 12.03 -0.58 -3.63
C VAL A 157 11.84 -2.07 -3.36
N ALA A 158 12.68 -2.90 -3.95
CA ALA A 158 12.56 -4.34 -3.82
C ALA A 158 13.87 -5.00 -3.36
N GLY A 159 13.74 -6.15 -2.71
CA GLY A 159 14.84 -6.94 -2.20
C GLY A 159 14.49 -8.40 -2.26
N SER A 160 15.37 -9.21 -2.83
CA SER A 160 15.22 -10.66 -2.88
C SER A 160 16.44 -11.34 -2.30
N ASN A 161 16.18 -12.46 -1.64
CA ASN A 161 17.20 -13.43 -1.29
C ASN A 161 16.62 -14.83 -1.42
N LEU A 162 17.15 -15.61 -2.35
CA LEU A 162 16.82 -17.03 -2.48
C LEU A 162 18.11 -17.82 -2.37
N ILE A 163 18.06 -18.87 -1.57
CA ILE A 163 19.09 -19.88 -1.46
C ILE A 163 18.69 -20.92 -2.50
N LEU A 164 19.39 -21.00 -3.63
CA LEU A 164 19.05 -21.99 -4.66
C LEU A 164 19.97 -23.20 -4.60
N SER A 165 21.13 -23.04 -3.98
CA SER A 165 22.19 -24.03 -3.99
C SER A 165 22.98 -24.02 -2.65
N PRO A 166 23.69 -25.11 -2.30
CA PRO A 166 24.37 -25.23 -1.02
C PRO A 166 25.73 -24.50 -0.96
N GLU A 167 26.31 -24.06 -2.08
CA GLU A 167 27.71 -23.60 -2.15
C GLU A 167 27.98 -22.40 -1.25
N LEU A 168 27.10 -21.40 -1.23
CA LEU A 168 27.24 -20.26 -0.32
C LEU A 168 27.05 -20.66 1.16
N ASN A 169 26.24 -21.68 1.45
CA ASN A 169 26.11 -22.21 2.80
C ASN A 169 27.40 -22.87 3.27
N ILE A 170 28.05 -23.64 2.39
CA ILE A 170 29.34 -24.27 2.65
C ILE A 170 30.39 -23.18 2.88
N ALA A 171 30.50 -22.22 1.96
CA ALA A 171 31.47 -21.13 2.07
C ALA A 171 31.31 -20.31 3.36
N PHE A 172 30.09 -19.94 3.73
CA PHE A 172 29.85 -19.20 4.97
C PHE A 172 30.01 -20.06 6.23
N SER A 173 29.79 -21.38 6.15
CA SER A 173 30.13 -22.31 7.24
C SER A 173 31.64 -22.36 7.46
N GLU A 174 32.43 -22.43 6.38
CA GLU A 174 33.90 -22.39 6.45
C GLU A 174 34.43 -21.07 7.01
N MET A 175 33.75 -19.95 6.74
CA MET A 175 34.06 -18.66 7.35
C MET A 175 33.67 -18.57 8.83
N GLY A 176 32.91 -19.55 9.37
CA GLY A 176 32.48 -19.57 10.77
C GLY A 176 31.44 -18.51 11.12
N VAL A 177 30.71 -17.97 10.13
CA VAL A 177 29.71 -16.91 10.35
C VAL A 177 28.29 -17.45 10.52
N LEU A 178 28.03 -18.68 10.10
CA LEU A 178 26.73 -19.33 10.24
C LEU A 178 26.58 -20.01 11.61
N SER A 179 25.40 -19.86 12.20
CA SER A 179 25.02 -20.61 13.40
C SER A 179 24.88 -22.10 13.05
N PRO A 180 25.52 -23.03 13.80
CA PRO A 180 25.29 -24.47 13.66
C PRO A 180 23.83 -24.89 13.83
N ASP A 181 23.04 -24.12 14.58
CA ASP A 181 21.62 -24.37 14.81
C ASP A 181 20.71 -23.82 13.69
N GLY A 182 21.26 -23.12 12.69
CA GLY A 182 20.49 -22.45 11.64
C GLY A 182 19.57 -21.33 12.13
N ARG A 183 19.88 -20.72 13.28
CA ARG A 183 19.08 -19.69 13.95
C ARG A 183 19.90 -18.42 14.22
N CYS A 184 19.21 -17.30 14.41
CA CYS A 184 19.83 -16.07 14.89
C CYS A 184 19.45 -15.87 16.36
N TYR A 185 20.38 -16.07 17.28
CA TYR A 185 20.18 -15.81 18.71
C TYR A 185 20.54 -14.36 19.07
N SER A 186 19.83 -13.40 18.45
CA SER A 186 20.13 -11.98 18.55
C SER A 186 20.09 -11.47 20.00
N PHE A 187 21.19 -10.90 20.46
CA PHE A 187 21.41 -10.35 21.81
C PHE A 187 21.30 -11.38 22.96
N ASP A 188 21.40 -12.67 22.66
CA ASP A 188 21.36 -13.77 23.64
C ASP A 188 22.77 -14.33 23.89
N ASP A 189 23.02 -14.88 25.07
CA ASP A 189 24.32 -15.51 25.41
C ASP A 189 24.64 -16.73 24.52
N ARG A 190 23.63 -17.28 23.83
CA ARG A 190 23.76 -18.36 22.83
C ARG A 190 24.23 -17.89 21.46
N ALA A 191 24.41 -16.59 21.23
CA ALA A 191 24.84 -16.00 19.96
C ALA A 191 26.08 -16.72 19.39
N ASN A 192 25.89 -17.46 18.30
CA ASN A 192 26.89 -18.35 17.70
C ASN A 192 26.98 -18.23 16.16
N GLY A 193 26.45 -17.14 15.60
CA GLY A 193 26.34 -16.93 14.16
C GLY A 193 24.89 -16.69 13.73
N TYR A 194 24.67 -16.56 12.43
CA TYR A 194 23.33 -16.34 11.89
C TYR A 194 22.80 -17.53 11.10
N GLY A 195 21.48 -17.72 11.11
CA GLY A 195 20.78 -18.62 10.19
C GLY A 195 20.42 -17.86 8.91
N ARG A 196 20.66 -18.44 7.73
CA ARG A 196 20.26 -17.82 6.46
C ARG A 196 18.75 -17.97 6.25
N GLY A 197 18.12 -16.99 5.61
CA GLY A 197 16.71 -17.03 5.26
C GLY A 197 16.44 -16.52 3.86
N GLU A 198 15.23 -16.77 3.37
CA GLU A 198 14.80 -16.46 2.01
C GLU A 198 13.59 -15.55 2.02
N VAL A 199 13.52 -14.59 1.09
CA VAL A 199 12.36 -13.70 0.94
C VAL A 199 12.38 -13.03 -0.42
N ILE A 200 11.21 -12.63 -0.89
CA ILE A 200 11.06 -11.54 -1.87
C ILE A 200 10.18 -10.48 -1.24
N ALA A 201 10.68 -9.25 -1.15
CA ALA A 201 9.97 -8.12 -0.55
C ALA A 201 9.99 -6.90 -1.47
N VAL A 202 8.88 -6.19 -1.53
CA VAL A 202 8.66 -5.01 -2.38
C VAL A 202 7.92 -3.94 -1.57
N LEU A 203 8.37 -2.69 -1.67
CA LEU A 203 7.72 -1.51 -1.11
C LEU A 203 7.37 -0.53 -2.23
N VAL A 204 6.19 0.08 -2.12
CA VAL A 204 5.78 1.20 -2.97
C VAL A 204 5.92 2.49 -2.16
N LEU A 205 6.75 3.40 -2.66
CA LEU A 205 7.08 4.67 -2.02
C LEU A 205 6.61 5.84 -2.89
N LYS A 206 6.13 6.90 -2.26
CA LYS A 206 5.86 8.19 -2.91
C LYS A 206 6.35 9.33 -2.01
N THR A 207 6.55 10.53 -2.57
CA THR A 207 6.63 11.70 -1.69
C THR A 207 5.28 11.88 -0.98
N LEU A 208 5.29 12.34 0.28
CA LEU A 208 4.07 12.49 1.07
C LEU A 208 3.07 13.40 0.37
N SER A 209 3.51 14.52 -0.21
CA SER A 209 2.62 15.40 -0.97
C SER A 209 1.90 14.67 -2.10
N LYS A 210 2.59 13.75 -2.79
CA LYS A 210 2.05 13.02 -3.92
C LYS A 210 1.08 11.92 -3.48
N ALA A 211 1.42 11.20 -2.41
CA ALA A 211 0.51 10.21 -1.83
C ALA A 211 -0.81 10.86 -1.37
N ILE A 212 -0.76 12.08 -0.81
CA ILE A 212 -1.94 12.85 -0.42
C ILE A 212 -2.73 13.31 -1.66
N GLU A 213 -2.06 13.86 -2.67
CA GLU A 213 -2.68 14.28 -3.93
C GLU A 213 -3.43 13.11 -4.61
N ASP A 214 -2.82 11.92 -4.61
CA ASP A 214 -3.37 10.71 -5.23
C ASP A 214 -4.42 10.00 -4.37
N GLY A 215 -4.69 10.50 -3.16
CA GLY A 215 -5.64 9.90 -2.21
C GLY A 215 -5.22 8.53 -1.69
N ASP A 216 -3.91 8.24 -1.69
CA ASP A 216 -3.38 6.93 -1.29
C ASP A 216 -3.52 6.67 0.21
N ASN A 217 -3.60 5.39 0.57
CA ASN A 217 -3.51 4.95 1.96
C ASN A 217 -2.04 4.91 2.39
N ILE A 218 -1.64 5.83 3.27
CA ILE A 218 -0.26 5.88 3.74
C ILE A 218 -0.09 4.96 4.97
N ARG A 219 0.93 4.09 4.93
CA ARG A 219 1.23 3.12 6.00
C ARG A 219 2.25 3.64 7.01
N ALA A 220 3.32 4.27 6.53
CA ALA A 220 4.37 4.85 7.36
C ALA A 220 5.09 5.99 6.63
N LEU A 221 5.88 6.78 7.36
CA LEU A 221 6.68 7.87 6.80
C LEU A 221 8.17 7.64 7.07
N ILE A 222 8.94 7.47 6.00
CA ILE A 222 10.41 7.53 6.05
C ILE A 222 10.81 8.99 6.20
N ARG A 223 11.33 9.33 7.38
CA ARG A 223 11.73 10.70 7.72
C ARG A 223 13.16 11.01 7.31
N SER A 224 14.04 10.02 7.34
CA SER A 224 15.44 10.15 6.99
C SER A 224 16.09 8.80 6.76
N THR A 225 17.09 8.80 5.88
CA THR A 225 18.00 7.68 5.66
C THR A 225 19.44 8.17 5.67
N GLY A 226 20.33 7.33 6.16
CA GLY A 226 21.77 7.56 6.16
C GLY A 226 22.54 6.30 5.79
N THR A 227 23.71 6.49 5.18
CA THR A 227 24.70 5.44 4.97
C THR A 227 26.10 5.94 5.31
N ASN A 228 26.95 5.06 5.86
CA ASN A 228 28.37 5.35 6.06
C ASN A 228 29.21 4.07 5.94
N GLN A 229 30.49 4.18 6.29
CA GLN A 229 31.48 3.10 6.19
C GLN A 229 32.25 2.92 7.50
N ASP A 230 32.51 1.67 7.87
CA ASP A 230 33.27 1.31 9.06
C ASP A 230 34.74 1.73 8.95
N GLY A 231 35.27 1.83 7.74
CA GLY A 231 36.65 2.25 7.50
C GLY A 231 37.66 1.23 8.01
N ARG A 232 38.71 1.68 8.68
CA ARG A 232 39.74 0.79 9.23
C ARG A 232 39.34 0.30 10.62
N THR A 233 38.97 -0.96 10.73
CA THR A 233 38.67 -1.64 11.99
C THR A 233 39.86 -2.47 12.47
N THR A 234 39.94 -2.70 13.79
CA THR A 234 41.10 -3.34 14.43
C THR A 234 41.13 -4.86 14.27
N GLY A 235 39.98 -5.52 14.14
CA GLY A 235 39.87 -6.98 13.98
C GLY A 235 39.60 -7.43 12.55
N GLY A 236 39.91 -6.59 11.56
CA GLY A 236 39.89 -6.95 10.14
C GLY A 236 38.65 -6.48 9.39
N LEU A 237 38.68 -6.63 8.06
CA LEU A 237 37.74 -6.02 7.12
C LEU A 237 36.25 -6.27 7.42
N THR A 238 35.92 -7.41 8.00
CA THR A 238 34.54 -7.85 8.26
C THR A 238 34.06 -7.56 9.68
N GLN A 239 34.90 -7.01 10.55
CA GLN A 239 34.51 -6.66 11.92
C GLN A 239 33.78 -5.30 11.93
N PRO A 240 32.60 -5.20 12.58
CA PRO A 240 31.85 -3.96 12.65
C PRO A 240 32.49 -2.91 13.56
N SER A 241 32.14 -1.63 13.36
CA SER A 241 32.61 -0.50 14.18
C SER A 241 31.49 0.18 14.98
N GLN A 242 31.58 0.14 16.32
CA GLN A 242 30.66 0.84 17.23
C GLN A 242 30.61 2.35 16.95
N GLU A 243 31.77 2.98 16.72
CA GLU A 243 31.87 4.41 16.47
C GLU A 243 31.17 4.79 15.17
N SER A 244 31.37 4.01 14.10
CA SER A 244 30.72 4.26 12.82
C SER A 244 29.21 4.05 12.89
N GLN A 245 28.73 3.03 13.61
CA GLN A 245 27.30 2.82 13.84
C GLN A 245 26.67 3.95 14.65
N SER A 246 27.30 4.37 15.76
CA SER A 246 26.80 5.47 16.61
C SER A 246 26.74 6.78 15.82
N ARG A 247 27.81 7.08 15.07
CA ARG A 247 27.87 8.26 14.20
C ARG A 247 26.80 8.23 13.11
N LEU A 248 26.55 7.07 12.50
CA LEU A 248 25.49 6.93 11.50
C LEU A 248 24.11 7.26 12.08
N ILE A 249 23.80 6.71 13.26
CA ILE A 249 22.54 6.97 13.97
C ILE A 249 22.44 8.48 14.23
N ASP A 250 23.47 9.08 14.82
CA ASP A 250 23.50 10.49 15.20
C ASP A 250 23.33 11.43 14.01
N GLU A 251 24.09 11.20 12.93
CA GLU A 251 24.04 12.00 11.70
C GLU A 251 22.68 11.87 11.00
N THR A 252 22.05 10.69 11.02
CA THR A 252 20.75 10.48 10.37
C THR A 252 19.63 11.25 11.09
N TYR A 253 19.67 11.30 12.42
CA TYR A 253 18.75 12.13 13.22
C TYR A 253 19.02 13.62 13.04
N LEU A 254 20.29 14.03 13.04
CA LEU A 254 20.70 15.42 12.87
C LEU A 254 20.30 15.95 11.48
N LYS A 255 20.55 15.18 10.42
CA LYS A 255 20.14 15.49 9.04
C LYS A 255 18.64 15.75 8.92
N ALA A 256 17.85 15.09 9.75
CA ALA A 256 16.41 15.13 9.75
C ALA A 256 15.81 16.18 10.70
N GLY A 257 16.64 16.83 11.54
CA GLY A 257 16.17 17.73 12.60
C GLY A 257 15.31 17.02 13.65
N LEU A 258 15.52 15.72 13.88
CA LEU A 258 14.66 14.90 14.74
C LEU A 258 15.23 14.74 16.14
N SER A 259 14.37 14.90 17.16
CA SER A 259 14.72 14.53 18.52
C SER A 259 14.72 13.00 18.69
N LYS A 260 15.80 12.47 19.28
CA LYS A 260 15.90 11.06 19.69
C LYS A 260 14.99 10.72 20.88
N SER A 261 14.53 11.72 21.66
CA SER A 261 13.64 11.46 22.80
C SER A 261 12.32 10.79 22.42
N LEU A 262 11.87 10.95 21.18
CA LEU A 262 10.62 10.37 20.70
C LEU A 262 10.73 8.89 20.25
N THR A 263 11.94 8.38 20.03
CA THR A 263 12.16 7.05 19.42
C THR A 263 11.96 5.88 20.38
N ARG A 264 10.86 5.13 20.31
CA ARG A 264 10.62 4.09 21.33
C ARG A 264 11.17 2.72 21.00
N PHE A 265 11.44 2.46 19.73
CA PHE A 265 11.86 1.15 19.26
C PHE A 265 12.99 1.25 18.24
N ILE A 266 13.94 0.33 18.32
CA ILE A 266 14.92 0.06 17.27
C ILE A 266 14.80 -1.39 16.82
N GLU A 267 14.55 -1.55 15.53
CA GLU A 267 14.75 -2.80 14.82
C GLU A 267 16.23 -2.89 14.43
N ALA A 268 16.97 -3.67 15.19
CA ALA A 268 18.41 -3.81 15.07
C ALA A 268 18.80 -4.71 13.88
N HIS A 269 20.07 -4.60 13.48
CA HIS A 269 20.65 -5.56 12.55
C HIS A 269 20.71 -6.95 13.20
N GLY A 270 21.16 -7.06 14.46
CA GLY A 270 20.98 -8.18 15.38
C GLY A 270 21.16 -9.55 14.73
N THR A 271 22.38 -9.89 14.32
CA THR A 271 22.62 -11.13 13.58
C THR A 271 22.76 -12.36 14.46
N GLY A 272 22.82 -12.22 15.79
CA GLY A 272 23.08 -13.34 16.68
C GLY A 272 24.56 -13.70 16.72
N THR A 273 25.44 -12.71 16.51
CA THR A 273 26.89 -12.94 16.51
C THR A 273 27.51 -12.48 17.83
N PRO A 274 28.48 -13.23 18.40
CA PRO A 274 29.05 -12.93 19.71
C PRO A 274 29.84 -11.62 19.74
N ILE A 275 30.31 -11.15 18.57
CA ILE A 275 31.05 -9.89 18.43
C ILE A 275 30.11 -8.75 18.00
N GLY A 276 29.23 -9.00 17.01
CA GLY A 276 28.41 -7.95 16.41
C GLY A 276 27.31 -7.45 17.33
N ASP A 277 26.63 -8.35 18.05
CA ASP A 277 25.49 -7.99 18.89
C ASP A 277 25.89 -7.06 20.05
N PRO A 278 26.98 -7.30 20.81
CA PRO A 278 27.45 -6.33 21.81
C PRO A 278 27.85 -4.98 21.21
N ILE A 279 28.50 -4.97 20.04
CA ILE A 279 28.92 -3.74 19.36
C ILE A 279 27.71 -2.90 18.98
N GLU A 280 26.68 -3.51 18.40
CA GLU A 280 25.45 -2.82 18.02
C GLU A 280 24.68 -2.31 19.24
N ALA A 281 24.55 -3.13 20.29
CA ALA A 281 23.88 -2.73 21.53
C ALA A 281 24.57 -1.55 22.19
N MET A 282 25.91 -1.52 22.20
CA MET A 282 26.68 -0.38 22.72
C MET A 282 26.51 0.87 21.85
N ALA A 283 26.50 0.74 20.51
CA ALA A 283 26.28 1.87 19.61
C ALA A 283 24.89 2.51 19.77
N ILE A 284 23.86 1.68 19.92
CA ILE A 284 22.51 2.11 20.26
C ILE A 284 22.51 2.81 21.63
N GLY A 285 23.17 2.21 22.62
CA GLY A 285 23.32 2.78 23.96
C GLY A 285 23.96 4.16 23.96
N ASP A 286 25.08 4.33 23.26
CA ASP A 286 25.78 5.61 23.16
C ASP A 286 24.91 6.72 22.55
N SER A 287 24.11 6.36 21.55
CA SER A 287 23.25 7.29 20.81
C SER A 287 21.99 7.70 21.58
N PHE A 288 21.39 6.78 22.35
CA PHE A 288 20.06 6.96 22.95
C PHE A 288 20.03 7.07 24.48
N ARG A 289 21.04 6.61 25.23
CA ARG A 289 20.98 6.54 26.71
C ARG A 289 20.66 7.88 27.38
N ARG A 290 21.12 9.00 26.81
CA ARG A 290 20.90 10.34 27.35
C ARG A 290 19.45 10.83 27.22
N TYR A 291 18.64 10.16 26.40
CA TYR A 291 17.25 10.50 26.09
C TYR A 291 16.26 9.49 26.70
N ARG A 292 16.74 8.52 27.47
CA ARG A 292 15.96 7.44 28.06
C ARG A 292 16.09 7.42 29.56
N SER A 293 15.08 6.87 30.22
CA SER A 293 15.10 6.61 31.67
C SER A 293 14.78 5.15 31.92
N SER A 294 15.04 4.67 33.14
CA SER A 294 14.66 3.32 33.55
C SER A 294 13.15 3.05 33.45
N HIS A 295 12.32 4.09 33.56
CA HIS A 295 10.86 4.01 33.47
C HIS A 295 10.35 4.10 32.03
N GLU A 296 11.20 4.51 31.10
CA GLU A 296 10.86 4.64 29.69
C GLU A 296 12.07 4.22 28.83
N PRO A 297 12.40 2.92 28.84
CA PRO A 297 13.56 2.40 28.14
C PRO A 297 13.35 2.44 26.63
N LEU A 298 14.45 2.36 25.90
CA LEU A 298 14.42 2.10 24.46
C LEU A 298 14.23 0.59 24.28
N LEU A 299 13.21 0.20 23.50
CA LEU A 299 13.01 -1.19 23.13
C LEU A 299 13.87 -1.54 21.92
N VAL A 300 14.52 -2.69 21.95
CA VAL A 300 15.36 -3.20 20.87
C VAL A 300 14.92 -4.61 20.52
N GLY A 301 14.78 -4.90 19.23
CA GLY A 301 14.46 -6.24 18.75
C GLY A 301 15.12 -6.51 17.39
N ALA A 302 15.09 -7.76 16.95
CA ALA A 302 15.61 -8.16 15.63
C ALA A 302 14.71 -9.25 15.04
N VAL A 303 14.17 -9.02 13.84
CA VAL A 303 13.27 -9.92 13.09
C VAL A 303 13.99 -11.21 12.73
N LYS A 304 15.32 -11.17 12.65
CA LYS A 304 16.18 -12.31 12.30
C LYS A 304 16.02 -13.48 13.26
N SER A 305 15.62 -13.24 14.51
CA SER A 305 15.32 -14.33 15.46
C SER A 305 14.11 -15.18 15.02
N ASN A 306 13.22 -14.62 14.21
CA ASN A 306 12.03 -15.29 13.71
C ASN A 306 12.25 -15.90 12.32
N ILE A 307 12.85 -15.17 11.39
CA ILE A 307 12.90 -15.53 9.95
C ILE A 307 14.32 -15.73 9.40
N GLY A 308 15.34 -15.68 10.26
CA GLY A 308 16.72 -15.72 9.82
C GLY A 308 17.20 -14.44 9.14
N HIS A 309 18.43 -14.45 8.67
CA HIS A 309 19.06 -13.37 7.95
C HIS A 309 18.78 -13.49 6.45
N LEU A 310 17.97 -12.56 5.94
CA LEU A 310 17.53 -12.51 4.53
C LEU A 310 18.52 -11.79 3.62
N GLU A 311 19.78 -11.70 4.03
CA GLU A 311 20.90 -11.06 3.32
C GLU A 311 20.49 -9.72 2.68
N GLY A 312 20.51 -9.61 1.33
CA GLY A 312 20.17 -8.38 0.60
C GLY A 312 18.78 -7.82 0.85
N ALA A 313 17.83 -8.65 1.30
CA ALA A 313 16.46 -8.26 1.59
C ALA A 313 16.18 -8.02 3.08
N SER A 314 17.18 -8.18 3.96
CA SER A 314 17.00 -8.09 5.43
C SER A 314 16.47 -6.74 5.88
N GLY A 315 16.91 -5.66 5.23
CA GLY A 315 16.45 -4.31 5.55
C GLY A 315 14.95 -4.14 5.27
N LEU A 316 14.42 -4.77 4.22
CA LEU A 316 13.00 -4.65 3.87
C LEU A 316 12.12 -5.42 4.83
N ALA A 317 12.49 -6.65 5.23
CA ALA A 317 11.73 -7.37 6.25
C ALA A 317 11.75 -6.67 7.62
N SER A 318 12.88 -6.03 7.95
CA SER A 318 12.99 -5.19 9.14
C SER A 318 12.07 -3.96 9.06
N LEU A 319 12.01 -3.31 7.89
CA LEU A 319 11.06 -2.22 7.62
C LEU A 319 9.61 -2.69 7.74
N THR A 320 9.25 -3.82 7.14
CA THR A 320 7.90 -4.39 7.28
C THR A 320 7.54 -4.55 8.74
N LYS A 321 8.40 -5.20 9.55
CA LYS A 321 8.18 -5.38 10.99
C LYS A 321 7.98 -4.06 11.76
N THR A 322 8.46 -2.95 11.23
CA THR A 322 8.29 -1.64 11.88
C THR A 322 7.07 -0.86 11.41
N ILE A 323 6.34 -1.33 10.40
CA ILE A 323 5.23 -0.61 9.76
C ILE A 323 3.86 -1.08 10.25
N GLN A 324 3.70 -2.37 10.60
CA GLN A 324 2.63 -2.85 11.48
C GLN A 324 3.28 -3.25 12.81
N PHE A 325 2.56 -3.21 13.93
CA PHE A 325 3.17 -3.40 15.25
C PHE A 325 2.70 -4.71 15.90
N PRO A 326 3.60 -5.52 16.49
CA PRO A 326 3.26 -6.85 17.02
C PRO A 326 2.28 -6.82 18.20
N SER A 327 1.48 -7.89 18.34
CA SER A 327 0.23 -7.96 19.13
C SER A 327 0.31 -8.67 20.49
N LYS A 328 1.50 -8.87 21.09
CA LYS A 328 1.64 -9.15 22.54
C LYS A 328 2.54 -8.11 23.25
N ASN A 329 1.95 -7.51 24.29
CA ASN A 329 2.09 -6.09 24.64
C ASN A 329 3.24 -5.73 25.60
N ILE A 330 4.07 -4.78 25.18
CA ILE A 330 4.35 -3.61 26.02
C ILE A 330 3.54 -2.46 25.39
N PRO A 331 2.57 -1.84 26.08
CA PRO A 331 1.86 -0.69 25.54
C PRO A 331 2.88 0.37 25.14
N TRP A 332 2.85 0.81 23.88
CA TRP A 332 3.69 1.93 23.45
C TRP A 332 3.35 3.13 24.35
N PRO A 333 4.29 3.69 25.13
CA PRO A 333 3.98 4.73 26.10
C PRO A 333 3.36 5.94 25.36
N SER A 334 2.12 6.28 25.70
CA SER A 334 1.32 7.27 24.98
C SER A 334 1.40 8.66 25.59
N ASN A 335 1.91 9.59 24.78
CA ASN A 335 1.27 10.83 24.31
C ASN A 335 2.19 11.41 23.20
N GLY A 336 1.71 11.54 21.96
CA GLY A 336 2.47 12.12 20.84
C GLY A 336 2.94 11.13 19.76
N ILE A 337 3.80 11.60 18.85
CA ILE A 337 4.29 10.85 17.67
C ILE A 337 5.02 9.57 18.08
N ARG A 338 4.64 8.43 17.48
CA ARG A 338 5.33 7.15 17.62
C ARG A 338 6.41 7.05 16.55
N ARG A 339 7.67 6.97 16.99
CA ARG A 339 8.85 6.88 16.11
C ARG A 339 9.63 5.59 16.34
N ALA A 340 9.99 4.92 15.24
CA ALA A 340 10.86 3.75 15.19
C ALA A 340 12.10 4.00 14.33
N SER A 341 13.11 3.15 14.44
CA SER A 341 14.27 3.17 13.53
C SER A 341 14.70 1.75 13.15
N VAL A 342 15.31 1.62 11.97
CA VAL A 342 15.76 0.35 11.39
C VAL A 342 17.24 0.42 11.02
N ASN A 343 18.03 -0.55 11.48
CA ASN A 343 19.45 -0.70 11.15
C ASN A 343 19.68 -1.82 10.13
N SER A 344 20.62 -1.62 9.21
CA SER A 344 21.14 -2.70 8.35
C SER A 344 22.63 -2.49 8.09
N PHE A 345 23.48 -3.39 8.59
CA PHE A 345 24.93 -3.28 8.53
C PHE A 345 25.51 -4.40 7.66
N GLY A 346 26.15 -4.05 6.55
CA GLY A 346 26.70 -5.01 5.60
C GLY A 346 28.09 -5.49 6.02
N MET A 347 28.39 -6.77 5.80
CA MET A 347 29.69 -7.40 6.12
C MET A 347 30.91 -6.70 5.46
N GLY A 348 30.70 -5.98 4.36
CA GLY A 348 31.73 -5.13 3.72
C GLY A 348 31.93 -3.76 4.39
N GLY A 349 31.37 -3.54 5.59
CA GLY A 349 31.48 -2.30 6.37
C GLY A 349 30.51 -1.18 5.97
N THR A 350 29.60 -1.41 5.01
CA THR A 350 28.60 -0.41 4.61
C THR A 350 27.37 -0.49 5.51
N ASN A 351 27.09 0.59 6.24
CA ASN A 351 25.99 0.65 7.19
C ASN A 351 24.82 1.49 6.62
N SER A 352 23.59 1.14 6.99
CA SER A 352 22.36 1.87 6.64
C SER A 352 21.45 2.04 7.85
N HIS A 353 20.82 3.20 7.99
CA HIS A 353 19.87 3.52 9.06
C HIS A 353 18.64 4.26 8.50
N VAL A 354 17.44 3.90 8.95
CA VAL A 354 16.16 4.52 8.54
C VAL A 354 15.35 4.93 9.78
N VAL A 355 14.71 6.11 9.75
CA VAL A 355 13.81 6.58 10.81
C VAL A 355 12.37 6.67 10.29
N LEU A 356 11.43 6.10 11.04
CA LEU A 356 10.00 5.99 10.69
C LEU A 356 9.11 6.67 11.73
N ASP A 357 8.08 7.38 11.28
CA ASP A 357 6.97 7.86 12.12
C ASP A 357 5.66 7.13 11.77
N ASP A 358 4.81 6.94 12.78
CA ASP A 358 3.43 6.53 12.54
C ASP A 358 2.60 7.65 11.89
N VAL A 359 1.71 7.26 10.99
CA VAL A 359 0.96 8.21 10.15
C VAL A 359 -0.09 8.98 10.95
N HIS A 360 -0.85 8.31 11.81
CA HIS A 360 -1.95 8.92 12.56
C HIS A 360 -1.48 10.09 13.44
N HIS A 361 -0.49 9.87 14.31
CA HIS A 361 -0.01 10.92 15.20
C HIS A 361 0.83 11.96 14.44
N TYR A 362 1.50 11.59 13.35
CA TYR A 362 2.17 12.58 12.49
C TYR A 362 1.16 13.54 11.85
N LEU A 363 0.10 13.03 11.24
CA LEU A 363 -0.96 13.85 10.61
C LEU A 363 -1.64 14.75 11.65
N GLN A 364 -1.97 14.21 12.83
CA GLN A 364 -2.56 14.96 13.93
C GLN A 364 -1.64 16.08 14.43
N ALA A 365 -0.35 15.79 14.65
CA ALA A 365 0.63 16.76 15.15
C ALA A 365 0.90 17.91 14.16
N HIS A 366 0.65 17.72 12.86
CA HIS A 366 0.90 18.70 11.81
C HIS A 366 -0.39 19.25 11.17
N CYS A 367 -1.57 18.89 11.71
CA CYS A 367 -2.88 19.32 11.19
C CYS A 367 -3.09 19.01 9.70
N ILE A 368 -2.65 17.85 9.24
CA ILE A 368 -2.79 17.39 7.85
C ILE A 368 -3.98 16.42 7.76
N ASN A 369 -4.90 16.65 6.84
CA ASN A 369 -6.04 15.77 6.57
C ASN A 369 -5.70 14.80 5.42
N ALA A 370 -5.53 13.51 5.70
CA ALA A 370 -5.19 12.48 4.72
C ALA A 370 -5.69 11.08 5.16
N ASN A 371 -5.89 10.19 4.20
CA ASN A 371 -6.29 8.81 4.45
C ASN A 371 -5.12 7.98 5.02
N HIS A 372 -5.38 7.17 6.03
CA HIS A 372 -4.38 6.30 6.64
C HIS A 372 -4.99 4.98 7.11
N ARG A 373 -4.18 3.91 7.10
CA ARG A 373 -4.57 2.58 7.62
C ARG A 373 -4.03 2.26 9.01
N THR A 374 -3.52 3.25 9.72
CA THR A 374 -3.07 3.09 11.11
C THR A 374 -4.27 2.69 12.00
N VAL A 375 -4.34 1.42 12.38
CA VAL A 375 -5.40 0.85 13.22
C VAL A 375 -5.14 1.14 14.70
N SER A 376 -6.19 1.47 15.45
CA SER A 376 -6.16 1.58 16.91
C SER A 376 -6.24 0.19 17.61
N SER A 377 -6.69 -0.84 16.89
CA SER A 377 -6.79 -2.25 17.30
C SER A 377 -6.92 -3.16 16.07
N PRO A 378 -6.46 -4.43 16.11
CA PRO A 378 -6.26 -5.26 14.92
C PRO A 378 -7.58 -5.76 14.29
N PRO A 379 -7.67 -5.86 12.96
CA PRO A 379 -8.74 -6.59 12.27
C PRO A 379 -8.45 -8.10 12.21
N SER A 380 -9.52 -8.90 12.06
CA SER A 380 -9.50 -10.35 11.77
C SER A 380 -9.40 -10.62 10.26
N ILE A 381 -8.67 -11.67 9.87
CA ILE A 381 -8.16 -11.99 8.52
C ILE A 381 -8.95 -13.13 7.85
N GLU A 382 -8.98 -13.20 6.49
CA GLU A 382 -8.78 -14.46 5.72
C GLU A 382 -8.37 -14.25 4.25
N GLU A 383 -7.57 -15.20 3.72
CA GLU A 383 -6.72 -15.14 2.50
C GLU A 383 -7.42 -15.57 1.19
N ALA A 384 -6.83 -15.21 0.03
CA ALA A 384 -7.17 -15.82 -1.27
C ALA A 384 -5.96 -15.91 -2.23
N THR A 385 -5.90 -17.02 -2.97
CA THR A 385 -4.84 -17.37 -3.94
C THR A 385 -5.44 -17.67 -5.31
N ALA A 386 -4.70 -17.44 -6.41
CA ALA A 386 -5.22 -17.51 -7.79
C ALA A 386 -4.41 -18.45 -8.71
N GLN A 387 -5.07 -19.03 -9.73
CA GLN A 387 -4.60 -19.08 -11.14
C GLN A 387 -5.65 -19.66 -12.13
N LYS A 388 -5.75 -19.03 -13.31
CA LYS A 388 -6.42 -19.34 -14.60
C LYS A 388 -7.92 -19.72 -14.61
N GLU A 389 -8.42 -20.27 -13.52
CA GLU A 389 -9.76 -20.09 -12.94
C GLU A 389 -9.95 -18.64 -12.43
N LEU A 390 -9.13 -17.68 -12.88
CA LEU A 390 -8.85 -16.41 -12.21
C LEU A 390 -10.05 -15.49 -11.99
N LEU A 391 -11.07 -15.53 -12.85
CA LEU A 391 -12.31 -14.78 -12.62
C LEU A 391 -13.28 -15.56 -11.73
N ASP A 392 -13.39 -16.88 -11.91
CA ASP A 392 -14.26 -17.74 -11.10
C ASP A 392 -13.71 -17.85 -9.66
N THR A 393 -12.41 -18.06 -9.47
CA THR A 393 -11.71 -18.01 -8.18
C THR A 393 -11.81 -16.63 -7.53
N LEU A 394 -11.78 -15.55 -8.33
CA LEU A 394 -11.96 -14.20 -7.79
C LEU A 394 -13.41 -13.99 -7.36
N ILE A 395 -14.39 -14.46 -8.14
CA ILE A 395 -15.79 -14.51 -7.74
C ILE A 395 -15.97 -15.34 -6.47
N ASP A 396 -15.36 -16.52 -6.36
CA ASP A 396 -15.44 -17.40 -5.18
C ASP A 396 -14.77 -16.78 -3.95
N SER A 397 -13.62 -16.13 -4.13
CA SER A 397 -12.91 -15.39 -3.09
C SER A 397 -13.74 -14.22 -2.58
N TYR A 398 -14.33 -13.41 -3.47
CA TYR A 398 -15.21 -12.32 -3.08
C TYR A 398 -16.51 -12.85 -2.46
N THR A 399 -17.06 -13.95 -2.95
CA THR A 399 -18.24 -14.61 -2.37
C THR A 399 -17.96 -15.02 -0.92
N SER A 400 -16.80 -15.64 -0.67
CA SER A 400 -16.35 -16.04 0.66
C SER A 400 -16.12 -14.82 1.57
N HIS A 401 -15.50 -13.76 1.03
CA HIS A 401 -15.29 -12.48 1.73
C HIS A 401 -16.62 -11.83 2.15
N PHE A 402 -17.60 -11.75 1.26
CA PHE A 402 -18.91 -11.15 1.56
C PHE A 402 -19.76 -12.01 2.50
N ALA A 403 -19.66 -13.33 2.43
CA ALA A 403 -20.30 -14.23 3.39
C ALA A 403 -19.80 -13.98 4.82
N ASN A 404 -18.50 -13.70 4.98
CA ASN A 404 -17.87 -13.43 6.29
C ASN A 404 -18.10 -11.98 6.79
N LEU A 405 -18.38 -11.03 5.90
CA LEU A 405 -18.61 -9.61 6.24
C LEU A 405 -20.03 -9.26 6.65
N ALA A 406 -21.01 -10.09 6.30
CA ALA A 406 -22.44 -9.83 6.54
C ALA A 406 -22.77 -9.53 8.02
N ASP A 407 -21.98 -10.10 8.95
CA ASP A 407 -22.19 -9.96 10.39
C ASP A 407 -21.44 -8.79 11.07
N VAL A 408 -20.44 -8.16 10.43
CA VAL A 408 -19.51 -7.22 11.11
C VAL A 408 -19.53 -5.79 10.54
N GLU A 409 -19.61 -5.61 9.22
CA GLU A 409 -19.48 -4.28 8.57
C GLU A 409 -20.77 -3.75 7.92
N SER A 410 -21.89 -4.47 8.01
CA SER A 410 -23.23 -4.03 7.56
C SER A 410 -23.73 -2.72 8.20
N SER A 411 -23.00 -2.20 9.21
CA SER A 411 -23.30 -0.95 9.92
C SER A 411 -22.64 0.31 9.33
N LYS A 412 -21.71 0.21 8.36
CA LYS A 412 -21.07 1.38 7.72
C LYS A 412 -21.85 1.77 6.44
N SER A 413 -22.50 2.93 6.43
CA SER A 413 -23.39 3.36 5.33
C SER A 413 -22.73 3.43 3.96
N ASP A 414 -21.40 3.56 3.88
CA ASP A 414 -20.69 3.90 2.64
C ASP A 414 -19.80 2.77 2.09
N TYR A 415 -19.73 1.61 2.78
CA TYR A 415 -18.82 0.51 2.38
C TYR A 415 -19.03 0.04 0.94
N LEU A 416 -20.28 -0.11 0.50
CA LEU A 416 -20.59 -0.53 -0.88
C LEU A 416 -20.12 0.50 -1.92
N ASN A 417 -20.21 1.79 -1.60
CA ASN A 417 -19.73 2.85 -2.47
C ASN A 417 -18.19 2.85 -2.57
N ASP A 418 -17.50 2.66 -1.45
CA ASP A 418 -16.04 2.58 -1.40
C ASP A 418 -15.50 1.32 -2.11
N LEU A 419 -16.18 0.19 -1.95
CA LEU A 419 -15.87 -1.05 -2.64
C LEU A 419 -16.06 -0.88 -4.15
N ALA A 420 -17.21 -0.35 -4.58
CA ALA A 420 -17.47 -0.07 -5.99
C ALA A 420 -16.43 0.92 -6.56
N PHE A 421 -16.09 1.98 -5.82
CA PHE A 421 -15.05 2.92 -6.23
C PHE A 421 -13.69 2.23 -6.40
N THR A 422 -13.29 1.39 -5.43
CA THR A 422 -12.01 0.68 -5.42
C THR A 422 -11.91 -0.27 -6.61
N LEU A 423 -12.92 -1.11 -6.83
CA LEU A 423 -12.94 -2.09 -7.93
C LEU A 423 -12.93 -1.44 -9.31
N ASN A 424 -13.56 -0.27 -9.46
CA ASN A 424 -13.67 0.41 -10.76
C ASN A 424 -12.51 1.36 -11.06
N ASN A 425 -11.91 2.01 -10.04
CA ASN A 425 -10.94 3.10 -10.24
C ASN A 425 -9.54 2.79 -9.71
N ARG A 426 -9.39 1.79 -8.83
CA ARG A 426 -8.14 1.49 -8.12
C ARG A 426 -7.63 0.06 -8.41
N ARG A 427 -8.09 -0.55 -9.51
CA ARG A 427 -7.68 -1.89 -9.98
C ARG A 427 -7.33 -1.86 -11.46
N SER A 428 -6.42 -2.74 -11.86
CA SER A 428 -6.09 -2.93 -13.29
C SER A 428 -7.27 -3.51 -14.07
N VAL A 429 -7.50 -2.98 -15.27
CA VAL A 429 -8.58 -3.44 -16.14
C VAL A 429 -8.06 -4.58 -17.02
N LEU A 430 -8.43 -5.81 -16.69
CA LEU A 430 -8.00 -7.01 -17.41
C LEU A 430 -8.90 -7.33 -18.62
N LEU A 431 -8.45 -8.28 -19.44
CA LEU A 431 -9.09 -8.67 -20.70
C LEU A 431 -10.46 -9.33 -20.50
N TRP A 432 -10.58 -10.16 -19.46
CA TRP A 432 -11.81 -10.81 -19.04
C TRP A 432 -12.48 -9.98 -17.95
N LYS A 433 -13.77 -9.69 -18.13
CA LYS A 433 -14.54 -8.82 -17.22
C LYS A 433 -15.87 -9.47 -16.88
N SER A 434 -16.34 -9.21 -15.66
CA SER A 434 -17.72 -9.42 -15.23
C SER A 434 -18.15 -8.20 -14.42
N TYR A 435 -19.46 -7.96 -14.35
CA TYR A 435 -20.06 -6.93 -13.52
C TYR A 435 -21.19 -7.51 -12.68
N VAL A 436 -21.46 -6.83 -11.57
CA VAL A 436 -22.56 -7.10 -10.65
C VAL A 436 -23.22 -5.76 -10.32
N VAL A 437 -24.54 -5.75 -10.26
CA VAL A 437 -25.32 -4.63 -9.72
C VAL A 437 -25.97 -5.12 -8.44
N ALA A 438 -25.56 -4.55 -7.31
CA ALA A 438 -26.09 -4.89 -5.99
C ALA A 438 -26.40 -3.61 -5.22
N ASN A 439 -27.43 -3.65 -4.38
CA ASN A 439 -27.83 -2.55 -3.51
C ASN A 439 -27.62 -2.86 -2.02
N SER A 440 -27.10 -4.05 -1.69
CA SER A 440 -26.82 -4.50 -0.32
C SER A 440 -25.68 -5.53 -0.29
N ILE A 441 -25.03 -5.69 0.88
CA ILE A 441 -23.94 -6.68 1.06
C ILE A 441 -24.51 -8.10 1.00
N GLU A 442 -25.74 -8.29 1.47
CA GLU A 442 -26.40 -9.60 1.46
C GLU A 442 -26.56 -10.14 0.03
N GLN A 443 -26.86 -9.27 -0.95
CA GLN A 443 -26.88 -9.67 -2.36
C GLN A 443 -25.51 -10.12 -2.88
N LEU A 444 -24.43 -9.50 -2.38
CA LEU A 444 -23.06 -9.86 -2.77
C LEU A 444 -22.60 -11.19 -2.15
N SER A 445 -23.24 -11.68 -1.10
CA SER A 445 -22.96 -13.01 -0.54
C SER A 445 -23.30 -14.17 -1.50
N SER A 446 -24.13 -13.92 -2.51
CA SER A 446 -24.45 -14.83 -3.62
C SER A 446 -23.86 -14.32 -4.95
N LEU A 447 -22.62 -13.82 -4.93
CA LEU A 447 -21.99 -13.16 -6.09
C LEU A 447 -22.01 -14.02 -7.35
N SER A 448 -21.74 -15.32 -7.21
CA SER A 448 -21.71 -16.29 -8.30
C SER A 448 -23.04 -16.40 -9.06
N ASP A 449 -24.17 -16.18 -8.38
CA ASP A 449 -25.50 -16.27 -8.98
C ASP A 449 -25.90 -14.98 -9.72
N ILE A 450 -25.38 -13.83 -9.28
CA ILE A 450 -25.74 -12.51 -9.82
C ILE A 450 -24.69 -11.91 -10.76
N ALA A 451 -23.49 -12.47 -10.80
CA ALA A 451 -22.43 -12.05 -11.69
C ALA A 451 -22.82 -12.26 -13.15
N SER A 452 -22.56 -11.24 -13.97
CA SER A 452 -22.68 -11.37 -15.42
C SER A 452 -21.75 -12.47 -15.93
N LYS A 453 -22.11 -13.09 -17.06
CA LYS A 453 -21.22 -14.05 -17.71
C LYS A 453 -19.88 -13.37 -18.06
N PRO A 454 -18.73 -14.00 -17.76
CA PRO A 454 -17.43 -13.51 -18.18
C PRO A 454 -17.38 -13.17 -19.66
N MET A 455 -16.98 -11.94 -19.98
CA MET A 455 -16.83 -11.48 -21.35
C MET A 455 -15.41 -10.99 -21.60
N GLN A 456 -14.88 -11.34 -22.77
CA GLN A 456 -13.61 -10.83 -23.25
C GLN A 456 -13.85 -9.51 -23.98
N SER A 457 -13.13 -8.45 -23.59
CA SER A 457 -13.21 -7.14 -24.27
C SER A 457 -11.86 -6.82 -24.91
N PRO A 458 -11.64 -7.22 -26.18
CA PRO A 458 -10.35 -7.06 -26.85
C PRO A 458 -10.05 -5.60 -27.27
N ILE A 459 -11.04 -4.70 -27.20
CA ILE A 459 -10.92 -3.31 -27.63
C ILE A 459 -11.06 -2.40 -26.41
N PRO A 460 -10.01 -1.63 -26.03
CA PRO A 460 -10.06 -0.73 -24.87
C PRO A 460 -11.14 0.34 -24.96
N LYS A 461 -11.51 0.76 -26.18
CA LYS A 461 -12.58 1.72 -26.48
C LYS A 461 -13.37 1.29 -27.72
N PRO A 462 -14.57 0.69 -27.58
CA PRO A 462 -15.38 0.34 -28.73
C PRO A 462 -15.86 1.59 -29.47
N ASN A 463 -16.00 1.50 -30.81
CA ASN A 463 -16.69 2.54 -31.58
C ASN A 463 -18.19 2.47 -31.26
N LEU A 464 -18.67 3.43 -30.49
CA LEU A 464 -20.02 3.43 -29.96
C LEU A 464 -20.96 4.26 -30.84
N ALA A 465 -22.13 3.72 -31.15
CA ALA A 465 -23.20 4.44 -31.83
C ALA A 465 -24.33 4.72 -30.85
N PHE A 466 -24.76 5.97 -30.72
CA PHE A 466 -26.00 6.30 -29.99
C PHE A 466 -27.17 6.31 -30.96
N LEU A 467 -28.22 5.56 -30.60
CA LEU A 467 -29.45 5.41 -31.37
C LEU A 467 -30.57 6.13 -30.62
N PHE A 468 -31.07 7.22 -31.21
CA PHE A 468 -32.12 8.04 -30.62
C PHE A 468 -33.48 7.59 -31.14
N THR A 469 -34.35 7.21 -30.20
CA THR A 469 -35.70 6.73 -30.49
C THR A 469 -36.63 7.89 -30.87
N GLY A 470 -37.52 7.63 -31.82
CA GLY A 470 -38.63 8.52 -32.14
C GLY A 470 -39.79 8.38 -31.16
N GLN A 471 -40.95 8.94 -31.53
CA GLN A 471 -42.20 8.77 -30.79
C GLN A 471 -42.59 7.28 -30.69
N GLY A 472 -43.04 6.85 -29.50
CA GLY A 472 -43.44 5.47 -29.20
C GLY A 472 -42.65 4.81 -28.07
N ALA A 473 -41.50 5.37 -27.67
CA ALA A 473 -40.69 4.85 -26.57
C ALA A 473 -41.10 5.36 -25.18
N GLN A 474 -42.00 6.35 -25.13
CA GLN A 474 -42.44 6.95 -23.87
C GLN A 474 -43.31 6.00 -23.03
N TRP A 475 -43.17 6.09 -21.71
CA TRP A 475 -44.02 5.39 -20.76
C TRP A 475 -44.17 6.21 -19.47
N PHE A 476 -45.23 5.92 -18.71
CA PHE A 476 -45.53 6.62 -17.47
C PHE A 476 -44.43 6.41 -16.42
N GLY A 477 -43.87 7.50 -15.88
CA GLY A 477 -42.88 7.42 -14.81
C GLY A 477 -41.45 7.17 -15.29
N MET A 478 -41.22 7.18 -16.61
CA MET A 478 -39.87 7.13 -17.16
C MET A 478 -38.98 8.22 -16.56
N SER A 479 -37.71 7.89 -16.30
CA SER A 479 -36.68 8.83 -15.80
C SER A 479 -36.83 9.37 -14.38
N ARG A 480 -37.87 9.01 -13.60
CA ARG A 480 -38.04 9.50 -12.22
C ARG A 480 -36.85 9.21 -11.32
N GLU A 481 -36.41 7.96 -11.33
CA GLU A 481 -35.29 7.51 -10.51
C GLU A 481 -33.98 8.18 -10.92
N LEU A 482 -33.85 8.56 -12.19
CA LEU A 482 -32.66 9.23 -12.72
C LEU A 482 -32.52 10.68 -12.22
N LEU A 483 -33.57 11.29 -11.67
CA LEU A 483 -33.51 12.64 -11.10
C LEU A 483 -32.62 12.73 -9.85
N ILE A 484 -32.22 11.60 -9.27
CA ILE A 484 -31.21 11.55 -8.22
C ILE A 484 -29.85 12.04 -8.74
N TYR A 485 -29.53 11.78 -10.01
CA TYR A 485 -28.27 12.19 -10.62
C TYR A 485 -28.28 13.69 -10.96
N PRO A 486 -27.34 14.49 -10.43
CA PRO A 486 -27.32 15.93 -10.67
C PRO A 486 -27.26 16.29 -12.15
N ALA A 487 -26.40 15.63 -12.94
CA ALA A 487 -26.26 15.90 -14.37
C ALA A 487 -27.55 15.68 -15.16
N PHE A 488 -28.26 14.57 -14.89
CA PHE A 488 -29.54 14.27 -15.51
C PHE A 488 -30.60 15.30 -15.12
N ARG A 489 -30.72 15.59 -13.82
CA ARG A 489 -31.69 16.57 -13.28
C ARG A 489 -31.46 17.96 -13.85
N GLU A 490 -30.22 18.42 -13.90
CA GLU A 490 -29.86 19.73 -14.47
C GLU A 490 -30.19 19.81 -15.96
N SER A 491 -29.95 18.75 -16.73
CA SER A 491 -30.33 18.69 -18.14
C SER A 491 -31.84 18.80 -18.31
N ILE A 492 -32.64 18.07 -17.52
CA ILE A 492 -34.11 18.17 -17.56
C ILE A 492 -34.59 19.59 -17.24
N LEU A 493 -34.02 20.24 -16.21
CA LEU A 493 -34.37 21.61 -15.84
C LEU A 493 -33.99 22.62 -16.93
N LYS A 494 -32.85 22.43 -17.60
CA LYS A 494 -32.47 23.24 -18.77
C LYS A 494 -33.44 23.06 -19.93
N SER A 495 -33.80 21.82 -20.26
CA SER A 495 -34.80 21.56 -21.29
C SER A 495 -36.15 22.18 -20.95
N GLU A 496 -36.57 22.13 -19.69
CA GLU A 496 -37.82 22.77 -19.23
C GLU A 496 -37.76 24.28 -19.41
N TYR A 497 -36.64 24.91 -19.05
CA TYR A 497 -36.41 26.33 -19.28
C TYR A 497 -36.52 26.70 -20.76
N TYR A 498 -35.89 25.95 -21.66
CA TYR A 498 -36.00 26.22 -23.09
C TYR A 498 -37.40 26.00 -23.66
N LEU A 499 -38.12 24.98 -23.18
CA LEU A 499 -39.53 24.79 -23.56
C LEU A 499 -40.41 25.94 -23.06
N PHE A 500 -40.15 26.46 -21.86
CA PHE A 500 -40.83 27.63 -21.33
C PHE A 500 -40.60 28.87 -22.21
N GLU A 501 -39.36 29.13 -22.64
CA GLU A 501 -39.04 30.21 -23.59
C GLU A 501 -39.78 30.04 -24.93
N LEU A 502 -40.04 28.81 -25.35
CA LEU A 502 -40.86 28.47 -26.53
C LEU A 502 -42.37 28.50 -26.26
N SER A 503 -42.80 29.09 -25.14
CA SER A 503 -44.21 29.22 -24.75
C SER A 503 -44.92 27.87 -24.50
N CYS A 504 -44.17 26.83 -24.12
CA CYS A 504 -44.77 25.56 -23.69
C CYS A 504 -45.62 25.77 -22.43
N PRO A 505 -46.91 25.38 -22.42
CA PRO A 505 -47.83 25.69 -21.31
C PRO A 505 -47.69 24.74 -20.11
N TRP A 506 -46.81 23.75 -20.19
CA TRP A 506 -46.62 22.73 -19.17
C TRP A 506 -45.12 22.54 -18.85
N LYS A 507 -44.85 21.91 -17.71
CA LYS A 507 -43.49 21.70 -17.18
C LYS A 507 -43.12 20.22 -17.27
N LEU A 508 -41.92 19.93 -17.76
CA LEU A 508 -41.38 18.57 -17.85
C LEU A 508 -41.37 17.89 -16.48
N THR A 509 -40.86 18.57 -15.46
CA THR A 509 -40.75 18.06 -14.09
C THR A 509 -42.11 17.72 -13.49
N VAL A 510 -43.13 18.53 -13.75
CA VAL A 510 -44.50 18.29 -13.29
C VAL A 510 -45.10 17.09 -13.99
N GLU A 511 -44.98 17.01 -15.32
CA GLU A 511 -45.50 15.87 -16.08
C GLU A 511 -44.83 14.55 -15.65
N LEU A 512 -43.50 14.56 -15.49
CA LEU A 512 -42.75 13.41 -15.02
C LEU A 512 -43.17 12.96 -13.62
N ALA A 513 -43.76 13.81 -12.78
CA ALA A 513 -44.14 13.50 -11.40
C ALA A 513 -45.60 13.04 -11.21
N LYS A 514 -46.46 13.09 -12.24
CA LYS A 514 -47.90 12.78 -12.14
C LYS A 514 -48.21 11.31 -11.77
N SER A 515 -49.47 10.94 -11.52
CA SER A 515 -49.83 9.50 -11.48
C SER A 515 -50.06 8.95 -12.90
N GLN A 516 -50.25 7.64 -13.04
CA GLN A 516 -50.47 7.02 -14.34
C GLN A 516 -51.77 7.51 -14.98
N GLU A 517 -52.78 7.76 -14.15
CA GLU A 517 -54.11 8.22 -14.56
C GLU A 517 -54.09 9.68 -15.05
N ASP A 518 -53.22 10.51 -14.47
CA ASP A 518 -53.16 11.95 -14.77
C ASP A 518 -52.15 12.32 -15.86
N SER A 519 -51.26 11.38 -16.22
CA SER A 519 -50.20 11.64 -17.18
C SER A 519 -50.71 11.70 -18.61
N ARG A 520 -50.31 12.76 -19.32
CA ARG A 520 -50.57 12.97 -20.75
C ARG A 520 -49.40 12.53 -21.61
N VAL A 521 -48.46 11.75 -21.06
CA VAL A 521 -47.22 11.33 -21.72
C VAL A 521 -47.43 10.72 -23.11
N ASN A 522 -48.55 10.06 -23.37
CA ASN A 522 -48.85 9.43 -24.66
C ASN A 522 -49.41 10.39 -25.72
N GLU A 523 -49.73 11.62 -25.36
CA GLU A 523 -50.18 12.63 -26.31
C GLU A 523 -48.98 13.20 -27.09
N PRO A 524 -49.06 13.41 -28.42
CA PRO A 524 -47.95 13.93 -29.22
C PRO A 524 -47.33 15.23 -28.69
N GLU A 525 -48.16 16.12 -28.15
CA GLU A 525 -47.75 17.41 -27.56
C GLU A 525 -46.83 17.24 -26.33
N PHE A 526 -46.93 16.11 -25.62
CA PHE A 526 -46.12 15.79 -24.44
C PHE A 526 -45.00 14.82 -24.78
N SER A 527 -45.33 13.72 -25.46
CA SER A 527 -44.37 12.66 -25.82
C SER A 527 -43.16 13.19 -26.59
N GLN A 528 -43.33 14.06 -27.59
CA GLN A 528 -42.20 14.51 -28.41
C GLN A 528 -41.22 15.37 -27.61
N PRO A 529 -41.63 16.48 -26.95
CA PRO A 529 -40.69 17.29 -26.16
C PRO A 529 -40.09 16.53 -24.97
N LEU A 530 -40.88 15.69 -24.31
CA LEU A 530 -40.45 14.90 -23.15
C LEU A 530 -39.40 13.85 -23.55
N CYS A 531 -39.62 13.09 -24.63
CA CYS A 531 -38.65 12.13 -25.14
C CYS A 531 -37.36 12.80 -25.60
N THR A 532 -37.44 13.96 -26.25
CA THR A 532 -36.24 14.72 -26.65
C THR A 532 -35.44 15.17 -25.43
N ALA A 533 -36.10 15.78 -24.43
CA ALA A 533 -35.45 16.23 -23.21
C ALA A 533 -34.80 15.07 -22.41
N VAL A 534 -35.51 13.95 -22.29
CA VAL A 534 -34.99 12.74 -21.62
C VAL A 534 -33.79 12.16 -22.36
N GLN A 535 -33.83 12.07 -23.68
CA GLN A 535 -32.71 11.54 -24.45
C GLN A 535 -31.46 12.43 -24.34
N ILE A 536 -31.62 13.75 -24.35
CA ILE A 536 -30.50 14.69 -24.10
C ILE A 536 -29.95 14.51 -22.68
N ALA A 537 -30.83 14.40 -21.68
CA ALA A 537 -30.42 14.19 -20.29
C ALA A 537 -29.71 12.84 -20.08
N LEU A 538 -30.09 11.79 -20.81
CA LEU A 538 -29.39 10.50 -20.82
C LEU A 538 -27.98 10.64 -21.42
N VAL A 539 -27.83 11.41 -22.50
CA VAL A 539 -26.51 11.69 -23.09
C VAL A 539 -25.61 12.43 -22.10
N ASP A 540 -26.14 13.46 -21.42
CA ASP A 540 -25.39 14.20 -20.41
C ASP A 540 -25.00 13.33 -19.21
N LEU A 541 -25.88 12.42 -18.79
CA LEU A 541 -25.57 11.43 -17.75
C LEU A 541 -24.48 10.44 -18.21
N LEU A 542 -24.62 9.86 -19.39
CA LEU A 542 -23.63 8.93 -19.98
C LEU A 542 -22.25 9.59 -20.15
N ARG A 543 -22.23 10.88 -20.49
CA ARG A 543 -21.00 11.66 -20.58
C ARG A 543 -20.27 11.77 -19.26
N VAL A 544 -20.97 11.90 -18.13
CA VAL A 544 -20.35 11.88 -16.79
C VAL A 544 -19.69 10.54 -16.50
N PHE A 545 -20.26 9.45 -17.03
CA PHE A 545 -19.67 8.10 -16.95
C PHE A 545 -18.57 7.84 -17.99
N GLY A 546 -18.19 8.85 -18.78
CA GLY A 546 -17.16 8.72 -19.82
C GLY A 546 -17.61 7.96 -21.07
N VAL A 547 -18.92 7.69 -21.21
CA VAL A 547 -19.51 7.01 -22.37
C VAL A 547 -19.85 8.04 -23.43
N LEU A 548 -19.06 8.06 -24.50
CA LEU A 548 -19.21 9.01 -25.61
C LEU A 548 -19.44 8.27 -26.92
N PRO A 549 -20.37 8.73 -27.77
CA PRO A 549 -20.58 8.15 -29.09
C PRO A 549 -19.50 8.59 -30.09
N SER A 550 -19.13 7.69 -30.99
CA SER A 550 -18.38 8.02 -32.22
C SER A 550 -19.32 8.46 -33.34
N VAL A 551 -20.59 8.04 -33.28
CA VAL A 551 -21.64 8.38 -34.25
C VAL A 551 -22.99 8.42 -33.55
N VAL A 552 -23.87 9.28 -34.03
CA VAL A 552 -25.26 9.39 -33.57
C VAL A 552 -26.20 9.13 -34.73
N VAL A 553 -27.30 8.45 -34.47
CA VAL A 553 -28.35 8.18 -35.45
C VAL A 553 -29.69 8.37 -34.76
N GLY A 554 -30.56 9.22 -35.32
CA GLY A 554 -31.92 9.40 -34.84
C GLY A 554 -32.93 8.77 -35.76
N HIS A 555 -34.05 8.32 -35.18
CA HIS A 555 -35.22 7.90 -35.94
C HIS A 555 -36.33 8.95 -35.82
N SER A 556 -36.71 9.60 -36.93
CA SER A 556 -37.79 10.59 -36.97
C SER A 556 -37.58 11.72 -35.94
N SER A 557 -38.49 11.93 -34.98
CA SER A 557 -38.32 12.95 -33.93
C SER A 557 -37.08 12.74 -33.05
N GLY A 558 -36.51 11.53 -33.02
CA GLY A 558 -35.23 11.24 -32.36
C GLY A 558 -34.04 11.95 -33.01
N GLU A 559 -34.16 12.37 -34.28
CA GLU A 559 -33.11 13.17 -34.95
C GLU A 559 -32.86 14.50 -34.24
N ILE A 560 -33.90 15.09 -33.64
CA ILE A 560 -33.80 16.34 -32.88
C ILE A 560 -32.93 16.18 -31.63
N ALA A 561 -33.02 15.04 -30.95
CA ALA A 561 -32.18 14.76 -29.78
C ALA A 561 -30.76 14.34 -30.19
N SER A 562 -30.59 13.78 -31.39
CA SER A 562 -29.28 13.37 -31.91
C SER A 562 -28.45 14.54 -32.47
N ALA A 563 -29.11 15.57 -32.98
CA ALA A 563 -28.51 16.80 -33.50
C ALA A 563 -28.14 17.75 -32.35
#